data_AF-A0A1N7Q437-F1
#
_entry.id   AF-A0A1N7Q437-F1
#
_cell.length_a   1.000
_cell.length_b   1.000
_cell.length_c   1.000
_cell.angle_alpha   90.00
_cell.angle_beta   90.00
_cell.angle_gamma   90.00
#
_symmetry.space_group_name_H-M   'P 1'
#
loop_
_entity.id
_entity.type
_entity.pdbx_description
1 polymer ?
#
loop_
_entity_poly.entity_id
_entity_poly.type
_entity_poly.pdbx_seq_one_letter_code
_entity_poly.pdbx_strand_id
1 'polypeptide(L)' 'MVNWSLINSNGRKLSSSKIRKSIVSFMTKHHPCSVVNSIEKKYNTYKIHLMNGLCLVFDADGRYVKAN' A
#
# COMPACT_ATOMS: atom_id res chain seq x y z
N MET A 1 -6.75 -13.56 -1.65
CA MET A 1 -7.53 -12.31 -1.85
C MET A 1 -6.94 -11.25 -0.94
N VAL A 2 -6.50 -10.12 -1.49
CA VAL A 2 -5.77 -9.09 -0.73
C VAL A 2 -6.75 -8.24 0.07
N ASN A 3 -6.54 -8.13 1.38
CA ASN A 3 -7.42 -7.36 2.26
C ASN A 3 -7.08 -5.85 2.23
N TRP A 4 -7.67 -5.15 1.26
CA TRP A 4 -7.53 -3.71 1.13
C TRP A 4 -8.26 -2.89 2.20
N SER A 5 -9.08 -3.53 3.05
CA SER A 5 -9.78 -2.88 4.17
C SER A 5 -8.82 -2.42 5.28
N LEU A 6 -7.58 -2.93 5.28
CA LEU A 6 -6.50 -2.50 6.18
C LEU A 6 -6.05 -1.06 5.89
N ILE A 7 -6.25 -0.58 4.66
CA ILE A 7 -6.06 0.83 4.30
C ILE A 7 -7.34 1.60 4.65
N ASN A 8 -7.64 1.68 5.94
CA ASN A 8 -8.69 2.54 6.45
C ASN A 8 -8.05 3.70 7.24
N SER A 9 -8.38 4.94 6.83
CA SER A 9 -8.05 6.14 7.58
C SER A 9 -9.17 6.33 8.59
N ASN A 10 -8.84 6.32 9.88
CA ASN A 10 -9.73 6.30 11.05
C ASN A 10 -10.71 7.51 11.10
N GLY A 11 -11.68 7.60 10.18
CA GLY A 11 -12.69 8.65 10.11
C GLY A 11 -12.71 9.50 8.83
N ARG A 12 -11.83 9.27 7.85
CA ARG A 12 -11.84 10.03 6.57
C ARG A 12 -11.82 9.08 5.37
N LYS A 13 -12.99 8.58 4.96
CA LYS A 13 -13.20 7.72 3.77
C LYS A 13 -12.54 8.26 2.50
N LEU A 14 -12.43 9.58 2.38
CA LEU A 14 -11.82 10.23 1.21
C LEU A 14 -10.29 10.02 1.16
N SER A 15 -9.63 9.99 2.32
CA SER A 15 -8.18 9.83 2.42
C SER A 15 -7.74 8.40 2.09
N SER A 16 -8.46 7.39 2.60
CA SER A 16 -8.15 5.98 2.34
C SER A 16 -8.23 5.60 0.86
N SER A 17 -9.22 6.12 0.13
CA SER A 17 -9.33 5.88 -1.32
C SER A 17 -8.19 6.53 -2.10
N LYS A 18 -7.75 7.73 -1.69
CA LYS A 18 -6.61 8.42 -2.30
C LYS A 18 -5.29 7.69 -2.06
N ILE A 19 -5.05 7.24 -0.82
CA ILE A 19 -3.88 6.43 -0.44
C ILE A 19 -3.87 5.14 -1.26
N ARG A 20 -5.01 4.45 -1.33
CA ARG A 20 -5.18 3.23 -2.14
C ARG A 20 -4.82 3.47 -3.61
N LYS A 21 -5.36 4.52 -4.22
CA LYS A 21 -5.06 4.88 -5.61
C LYS A 21 -3.58 5.18 -5.83
N SER A 22 -2.95 5.92 -4.92
CA SER A 22 -1.52 6.26 -4.98
C SER A 22 -0.64 5.00 -4.98
N ILE A 23 -0.92 4.09 -4.04
CA ILE A 23 -0.22 2.81 -3.90
C ILE A 23 -0.41 1.96 -5.15
N VAL A 24 -1.66 1.75 -5.59
CA VAL A 24 -1.94 0.96 -6.79
C VAL A 24 -1.24 1.57 -8.00
N SER A 25 -1.33 2.90 -8.19
CA SER A 25 -0.68 3.58 -9.32
C SER A 25 0.84 3.38 -9.31
N PHE A 26 1.48 3.48 -8.14
CA PHE A 26 2.92 3.22 -8.01
C PHE A 26 3.26 1.77 -8.37
N MET A 27 2.48 0.81 -7.87
CA MET A 27 2.66 -0.60 -8.16
C MET A 27 2.49 -0.92 -9.64
N THR A 28 1.42 -0.44 -10.29
CA THR A 28 1.20 -0.70 -11.72
C THR A 28 2.28 -0.07 -12.59
N LYS A 29 2.88 1.04 -12.14
CA LYS A 29 3.93 1.74 -12.88
C LYS A 29 5.32 1.11 -12.73
N HIS A 30 5.70 0.71 -11.51
CA HIS A 30 7.05 0.21 -11.22
C HIS A 30 7.15 -1.30 -11.13
N HIS A 31 6.04 -1.97 -10.83
CA HIS A 31 5.96 -3.41 -10.63
C HIS A 31 4.73 -4.00 -11.34
N PRO A 32 4.64 -3.84 -12.68
CA PRO A 32 3.58 -4.49 -13.45
C PRO A 32 3.62 -6.00 -13.21
N CYS A 33 2.45 -6.62 -13.03
CA CYS A 33 2.27 -8.03 -12.67
C CYS A 33 2.68 -8.46 -11.24
N SER A 34 3.11 -7.56 -10.36
CA SER A 34 3.35 -7.94 -8.97
C SER A 34 2.06 -8.13 -8.19
N VAL A 35 1.86 -9.33 -7.65
CA VAL A 35 0.73 -9.66 -6.79
C VAL A 35 1.06 -9.24 -5.35
N VAL A 36 0.16 -8.47 -4.74
CA VAL A 36 0.25 -8.19 -3.30
C VAL A 36 -0.02 -9.48 -2.54
N ASN A 37 0.92 -9.89 -1.70
CA ASN A 37 0.76 -11.01 -0.77
C ASN A 37 0.01 -10.55 0.50
N SER A 38 0.43 -9.44 1.10
CA SER A 38 -0.13 -8.92 2.35
C SER A 38 0.10 -7.42 2.50
N ILE A 39 -0.78 -6.76 3.25
CA ILE A 39 -0.68 -5.34 3.58
C ILE A 39 -0.65 -5.24 5.10
N GLU A 40 0.34 -4.56 5.65
CA GLU A 40 0.43 -4.27 7.07
C GLU A 40 0.34 -2.76 7.29
N LYS A 41 -0.48 -2.33 8.23
CA LYS A 41 -0.53 -0.93 8.67
C LYS A 41 0.15 -0.82 10.04
N LYS A 42 1.22 -0.05 10.13
CA LYS A 42 1.96 0.18 11.38
C LYS A 42 1.99 1.67 11.70
N TYR A 43 1.22 2.08 12.72
CA TYR A 43 1.00 3.48 13.14
C TYR A 43 0.68 4.42 11.97
N ASN A 44 1.72 5.00 11.36
CA ASN A 44 1.65 5.98 10.28
C ASN A 44 2.30 5.49 8.98
N THR A 45 2.50 4.18 8.82
CA THR A 45 3.13 3.59 7.63
C THR A 45 2.34 2.38 7.15
N TYR A 46 2.35 2.18 5.84
CA TYR A 46 1.79 1.02 5.16
C TYR A 46 2.92 0.20 4.56
N LYS A 47 3.04 -1.06 4.95
CA LYS A 47 3.95 -2.02 4.34
C LYS A 47 3.16 -2.95 3.43
N ILE A 48 3.65 -3.18 2.24
CA ILE A 48 3.04 -4.05 1.25
C ILE A 48 4.04 -5.11 0.87
N HIS A 49 3.73 -6.33 1.24
CA HIS A 49 4.51 -7.50 0.88
C HIS A 49 3.98 -8.00 -0.45
N LEU A 50 4.87 -8.11 -1.43
CA LEU A 50 4.58 -8.67 -2.74
C LEU A 50 4.93 -10.17 -2.74
N MET A 51 4.26 -10.95 -3.59
CA MET A 51 4.52 -12.39 -3.70
C MET A 51 5.92 -12.73 -4.21
N ASN A 52 6.59 -11.79 -4.88
CA ASN A 52 7.96 -11.94 -5.35
C ASN A 52 9.02 -11.76 -4.23
N GLY A 53 8.59 -11.58 -2.98
CA GLY A 53 9.46 -11.36 -1.82
C GLY A 53 9.80 -9.89 -1.53
N LEU A 54 9.38 -8.96 -2.38
CA LEU A 54 9.69 -7.54 -2.24
C LEU A 54 8.71 -6.84 -1.29
N CYS A 55 9.23 -5.94 -0.46
CA CYS A 55 8.46 -5.25 0.57
C CYS A 55 8.45 -3.74 0.29
N LEU A 56 7.32 -3.18 -0.13
CA LEU A 56 7.17 -1.75 -0.37
C LEU A 56 6.67 -1.05 0.90
N VAL A 57 7.30 0.05 1.29
CA VAL A 57 6.91 0.88 2.44
C VAL A 57 6.39 2.22 1.94
N PHE A 58 5.18 2.57 2.37
CA PHE A 58 4.50 3.82 2.09
C PHE A 58 4.21 4.56 3.39
N ASP A 59 4.17 5.90 3.32
CA ASP A 59 3.76 6.75 4.42
C ASP A 59 2.23 6.75 4.59
N ALA A 60 1.71 7.32 5.68
CA ALA A 60 0.27 7.44 5.95
C ALA A 60 -0.48 8.20 4.84
N ASP A 61 0.22 9.04 4.09
CA ASP A 61 -0.31 9.78 2.94
C ASP A 61 -0.32 8.96 1.63
N GLY A 62 0.21 7.73 1.64
CA GLY A 62 0.31 6.86 0.46
C GLY A 62 1.47 7.20 -0.47
N ARG A 63 2.47 7.93 0.04
CA ARG A 63 3.72 8.23 -0.67
C ARG A 63 4.72 7.12 -0.46
N TYR A 64 5.37 6.67 -1.53
CA TYR A 64 6.43 5.68 -1.44
C TYR A 64 7.60 6.25 -0.63
N VAL A 65 8.04 5.50 0.37
CA VAL A 65 9.18 5.87 1.23
C VAL A 65 10.41 5.07 0.82
N LYS A 66 10.28 3.74 0.79
CA LYS A 66 11.37 2.83 0.43
C LYS A 66 10.86 1.42 0.11
N ALA A 67 11.67 0.64 -0.58
CA ALA A 67 11.49 -0.80 -0.75
C ALA A 67 12.57 -1.52 0.06
N ASN A 68 12.24 -2.72 0.56
CA ASN A 68 13.13 -3.66 1.21
C ASN A 68 12.99 -5.04 0.61
#